data_AF-A0A4R2TB77-F1
#
_entry.id   AF-A0A4R2TB77-F1
#
_cell.length_a   1.000
_cell.length_b   1.000
_cell.length_c   1.000
_cell.angle_alpha   90.00
_cell.angle_beta   90.00
_cell.angle_gamma   90.00
#
_symmetry.space_group_name_H-M   'P 1'
#
loop_
_entity.id
_entity.type
_entity.pdbx_description
1 polymer ?
#
loop_
_entity_poly.entity_id
_entity_poly.type
_entity_poly.pdbx_seq_one_letter_code
_entity_poly.pdbx_strand_id
1 'polypeptide(L)'
;MELSIKRILKKFRNYFIIKVKESQNKVGGFMAKISDIIEQFIKELLKESDENIIEIQRNELAKFFDCAPSQINYVLTTRFTLGQGYIIESRRGGGGHVQIKQLVFEEKPKLLNIINEQIGAEISKVQGERLIRSLYEKGIITLREFKIISAAMDDNAIISPLNIKDRIRARILKNVLIVILQ
;
A
#
# COMPACT_ATOMS: atom_id res chain seq x y z
N MET A 1 -20.75 10.97 3.84
CA MET A 1 -19.34 11.01 4.29
C MET A 1 -19.20 11.44 5.76
N GLU A 2 -19.69 12.62 6.16
CA GLU A 2 -19.51 13.13 7.53
C GLU A 2 -20.23 12.29 8.62
N LEU A 3 -21.40 11.72 8.31
CA LEU A 3 -22.10 10.78 9.20
C LEU A 3 -21.33 9.47 9.41
N SER A 4 -20.62 8.96 8.39
CA SER A 4 -19.80 7.74 8.51
C SER A 4 -18.60 7.98 9.42
N ILE A 5 -17.91 9.12 9.29
CA ILE A 5 -16.76 9.47 10.14
C ILE A 5 -17.20 9.58 11.61
N LYS A 6 -18.30 10.28 11.92
CA LYS A 6 -18.81 10.37 13.30
C LYS A 6 -19.20 9.01 13.89
N ARG A 7 -19.77 8.12 13.08
CA ARG A 7 -20.10 6.74 13.48
C ARG A 7 -18.85 5.91 13.77
N ILE A 8 -17.83 5.99 12.91
CA ILE A 8 -16.55 5.30 13.06
C ILE A 8 -15.82 5.83 14.31
N LEU A 9 -15.75 7.14 14.51
CA LEU A 9 -15.15 7.73 15.71
C LEU A 9 -15.86 7.27 16.99
N LYS A 10 -17.19 7.15 16.99
CA LYS A 10 -17.96 6.61 18.12
C LYS A 10 -17.64 5.13 18.36
N LYS A 11 -17.58 4.33 17.29
CA LYS A 11 -17.22 2.90 17.35
C LYS A 11 -15.79 2.71 17.86
N PHE A 12 -14.83 3.49 17.39
CA PHE A 12 -13.45 3.45 17.84
C PHE A 12 -13.26 3.96 19.25
N ARG A 13 -13.98 5.01 19.66
CA ARG A 13 -13.99 5.46 21.06
C ARG A 13 -14.48 4.34 21.98
N ASN A 14 -15.50 3.60 21.58
CA ASN A 14 -15.92 2.40 22.31
C ASN A 14 -14.87 1.28 22.27
N TYR A 15 -14.23 1.04 21.12
CA TYR A 15 -13.13 0.07 21.00
C TYR A 15 -11.94 0.41 21.91
N PHE A 16 -11.55 1.69 21.99
CA PHE A 16 -10.54 2.19 22.92
C PHE A 16 -10.96 1.96 24.36
N ILE A 17 -12.20 2.30 24.74
CA ILE A 17 -12.71 2.06 26.10
C ILE A 17 -12.68 0.57 26.43
N ILE A 18 -13.07 -0.30 25.49
CA ILE A 18 -13.06 -1.75 25.66
C ILE A 18 -11.61 -2.25 25.80
N LYS A 19 -10.69 -1.84 24.92
CA LYS A 19 -9.27 -2.25 24.96
C LYS A 19 -8.53 -1.76 26.20
N VAL A 20 -8.83 -0.56 26.68
CA VAL A 20 -8.30 -0.02 27.94
C VAL A 20 -8.83 -0.85 29.12
N LYS A 21 -10.13 -1.20 29.12
CA LYS A 21 -10.72 -2.07 30.16
C LYS A 21 -10.18 -3.51 30.12
N GLU A 22 -9.97 -4.08 28.93
CA GLU A 22 -9.34 -5.40 28.76
C GLU A 22 -7.87 -5.41 29.24
N SER A 23 -7.15 -4.31 29.05
CA SER A 23 -5.75 -4.15 29.46
C SER A 23 -5.57 -4.05 30.98
N GLN A 24 -6.58 -3.57 31.71
CA GLN A 24 -6.53 -3.55 33.19
C GLN A 24 -6.73 -4.94 33.83
N ASN A 25 -7.17 -5.94 33.06
CA ASN A 25 -7.48 -7.28 33.57
C ASN A 25 -6.49 -8.38 33.14
N LYS A 26 -5.42 -8.06 32.39
CA LYS A 26 -4.40 -9.05 31.98
C LYS A 26 -3.00 -8.58 32.30
N VAL A 27 -2.42 -9.16 33.36
CA VAL A 27 -0.98 -9.18 33.59
C VAL A 27 -0.34 -9.99 32.46
N GLY A 28 0.46 -9.34 31.62
CA GLY A 28 1.38 -9.99 30.68
C GLY A 28 0.86 -10.19 29.25
N GLY A 29 1.38 -9.36 28.33
CA GLY A 29 1.60 -9.76 26.93
C GLY A 29 0.42 -9.64 25.97
N PHE A 30 0.00 -8.41 25.64
CA PHE A 30 -0.27 -7.92 24.28
C PHE A 30 -0.72 -6.47 24.40
N MET A 31 0.22 -5.57 24.71
CA MET A 31 -0.01 -4.14 24.49
C MET A 31 -0.19 -3.96 22.99
N ALA A 32 -1.42 -3.69 22.53
CA ALA A 32 -1.62 -3.27 21.15
C ALA A 32 -0.79 -2.00 20.97
N LYS A 33 0.26 -2.07 20.15
CA LYS A 33 1.09 -0.90 19.89
C LYS A 33 0.19 0.12 19.20
N ILE A 34 0.40 1.40 19.46
CA ILE A 34 -0.36 2.49 18.81
C ILE A 34 -0.43 2.31 17.28
N SER A 35 0.63 1.76 16.68
CA SER A 35 0.67 1.35 15.27
C SER A 35 -0.45 0.42 14.85
N ASP A 36 -0.73 -0.63 15.63
CA ASP A 36 -1.74 -1.65 15.29
C ASP A 36 -3.14 -1.06 15.40
N ILE A 37 -3.34 -0.12 16.34
CA ILE A 37 -4.61 0.59 16.50
C ILE A 37 -4.86 1.55 15.32
N ILE A 38 -3.84 2.30 14.90
CA ILE A 38 -3.92 3.17 13.72
C ILE A 38 -4.20 2.33 12.46
N GLU A 39 -3.53 1.18 12.31
CA GLU A 39 -3.76 0.27 11.18
C GLU A 39 -5.21 -0.21 11.13
N GLN A 40 -5.75 -0.69 12.25
CA GLN A 40 -7.13 -1.15 12.32
C GLN A 40 -8.13 -0.04 12.01
N PHE A 41 -7.85 1.18 12.47
CA PHE A 41 -8.65 2.36 12.15
C PHE A 41 -8.72 2.67 10.66
N ILE A 42 -7.57 2.71 9.99
CA ILE A 42 -7.49 2.96 8.56
C ILE A 42 -8.22 1.86 7.77
N LYS A 43 -8.09 0.59 8.18
CA LYS A 43 -8.81 -0.54 7.55
C LYS A 43 -10.33 -0.42 7.70
N GLU A 44 -10.82 0.02 8.85
CA GLU A 44 -12.25 0.23 9.05
C GLU A 44 -12.78 1.42 8.27
N LEU A 45 -12.01 2.50 8.14
CA LEU A 45 -12.35 3.63 7.25
C LEU A 45 -12.49 3.17 5.80
N LEU A 46 -11.55 2.34 5.31
CA LEU A 46 -11.60 1.77 3.96
C LEU A 46 -12.84 0.89 3.76
N LYS A 47 -13.17 0.03 4.73
CA LYS A 47 -14.32 -0.87 4.66
C LYS A 47 -15.67 -0.13 4.60
N GLU A 48 -15.76 1.05 5.21
CA GLU A 48 -16.96 1.89 5.15
C GLU A 48 -16.98 2.86 3.95
N SER A 49 -15.91 2.88 3.14
CA SER A 49 -15.87 3.67 1.91
C SER A 49 -16.44 2.87 0.74
N ASP A 50 -17.26 3.49 -0.09
CA ASP A 50 -17.92 2.83 -1.22
C ASP A 50 -16.92 2.36 -2.30
N GLU A 51 -15.79 3.07 -2.45
CA GLU A 51 -14.78 2.81 -3.48
C GLU A 51 -13.49 2.17 -2.94
N ASN A 52 -13.45 1.75 -1.67
CA ASN A 52 -12.23 1.28 -1.00
C ASN A 52 -11.08 2.31 -1.08
N ILE A 53 -11.44 3.59 -1.08
CA ILE A 53 -10.55 4.74 -1.15
C ILE A 53 -10.91 5.68 -0.02
N ILE A 54 -9.91 6.15 0.71
CA ILE A 54 -10.06 7.18 1.73
C ILE A 54 -8.99 8.24 1.58
N GLU A 55 -9.31 9.44 2.05
CA GLU A 55 -8.39 10.55 2.13
C GLU A 55 -8.24 10.96 3.60
N ILE A 56 -7.00 11.00 4.09
CA ILE A 56 -6.69 11.35 5.48
C ILE A 56 -5.68 12.50 5.54
N GLN A 57 -5.79 13.32 6.58
CA GLN A 57 -4.74 14.26 6.93
C GLN A 57 -3.89 13.66 8.06
N ARG A 58 -2.58 13.54 7.82
CA ARG A 58 -1.64 12.95 8.81
C ARG A 58 -1.68 13.69 10.14
N ASN A 59 -1.77 15.03 10.10
CA ASN A 59 -1.78 15.86 11.30
C ASN A 59 -3.07 15.69 12.11
N GLU A 60 -4.23 15.58 11.45
CA GLU A 60 -5.50 15.37 12.14
C GLU A 60 -5.59 13.98 12.74
N LEU A 61 -5.10 12.96 12.01
CA LEU A 61 -5.03 11.60 12.52
C LEU A 61 -4.06 11.50 13.71
N ALA A 62 -2.91 12.18 13.63
CA ALA A 62 -1.94 12.28 14.70
C ALA A 62 -2.52 12.92 15.97
N LYS A 63 -3.25 14.04 15.83
CA LYS A 63 -3.99 14.68 16.94
C LYS A 63 -5.04 13.75 17.54
N PHE A 64 -5.80 13.04 16.71
CA PHE A 64 -6.84 12.12 17.17
C PHE A 64 -6.27 10.97 18.02
N PHE A 65 -5.12 10.44 17.65
CA PHE A 65 -4.44 9.35 18.36
C PHE A 65 -3.46 9.82 19.45
N ASP A 66 -3.36 11.14 19.67
CA ASP A 66 -2.39 11.76 20.57
C ASP A 66 -0.94 11.27 20.32
N CYS A 67 -0.53 11.27 19.05
CA CYS A 67 0.79 10.82 18.63
C CYS A 67 1.45 11.79 17.63
N ALA A 68 2.74 11.60 17.35
CA ALA A 68 3.45 12.41 16.36
C ALA A 68 3.01 12.05 14.92
N PRO A 69 3.02 13.00 13.95
CA PRO A 69 2.74 12.70 12.54
C PRO A 69 3.66 11.65 11.91
N SER A 70 4.89 11.50 12.42
CA SER A 70 5.83 10.45 12.01
C SER A 70 5.31 9.05 12.32
N GLN A 71 4.51 8.88 13.37
CA GLN A 71 3.89 7.60 13.72
C GLN A 71 2.87 7.17 12.67
N ILE A 72 2.07 8.12 12.15
CA ILE A 72 1.16 7.85 11.03
C ILE A 72 1.96 7.45 9.80
N ASN A 73 3.04 8.17 9.49
CA ASN A 73 3.90 7.85 8.35
C ASN A 73 4.55 6.47 8.47
N TYR A 74 4.97 6.07 9.67
CA TYR A 74 5.51 4.74 9.93
C TYR A 74 4.47 3.64 9.64
N VAL A 75 3.24 3.81 10.13
CA VAL A 75 2.15 2.84 9.89
C VAL A 75 1.85 2.74 8.39
N LEU A 76 1.73 3.87 7.71
CA LEU A 76 1.47 3.92 6.26
C LEU A 76 2.56 3.20 5.45
N THR A 77 3.83 3.48 5.75
CA THR A 77 4.96 2.91 4.98
C THR A 77 5.25 1.44 5.29
N THR A 78 4.74 0.89 6.40
CA THR A 78 5.01 -0.50 6.82
C THR A 78 3.82 -1.45 6.73
N ARG A 79 2.57 -0.95 6.81
CA ARG A 79 1.33 -1.76 6.85
C ARG A 79 0.40 -1.55 5.66
N PHE A 80 0.61 -0.47 4.91
CA PHE A 80 -0.20 -0.12 3.74
C PHE A 80 0.68 -0.06 2.49
N THR A 81 1.45 -1.14 2.29
CA THR A 81 2.33 -1.27 1.14
C THR A 81 1.61 -1.88 -0.05
N LEU A 82 2.21 -1.71 -1.23
CA LEU A 82 1.79 -2.42 -2.43
C LEU A 82 1.75 -3.93 -2.25
N GLY A 83 2.74 -4.50 -1.54
CA GLY A 83 2.79 -5.93 -1.24
C GLY A 83 1.67 -6.43 -0.33
N GLN A 84 0.99 -5.52 0.37
CA GLN A 84 -0.18 -5.81 1.20
C GLN A 84 -1.50 -5.40 0.53
N GLY A 85 -1.47 -4.96 -0.74
CA GLY A 85 -2.66 -4.63 -1.52
C GLY A 85 -3.14 -3.19 -1.41
N TYR A 86 -2.25 -2.24 -1.05
CA TYR A 86 -2.61 -0.83 -0.91
C TYR A 86 -1.74 0.08 -1.79
N ILE A 87 -2.35 1.15 -2.30
CA ILE A 87 -1.67 2.27 -2.95
C ILE A 87 -1.83 3.50 -2.08
N ILE A 88 -0.73 4.24 -1.89
CA ILE A 88 -0.70 5.47 -1.12
C ILE A 88 -0.20 6.60 -2.02
N GLU A 89 -0.99 7.67 -2.11
CA GLU A 89 -0.61 8.89 -2.81
C GLU A 89 -0.60 10.06 -1.84
N SER A 90 0.46 10.88 -1.88
CA SER A 90 0.52 12.11 -1.10
C SER A 90 0.42 13.31 -2.03
N ARG A 91 -0.51 14.22 -1.77
CA ARG A 91 -0.57 15.52 -2.47
C ARG A 91 0.05 16.61 -1.60
N ARG A 92 0.92 17.44 -2.19
CA ARG A 92 1.60 18.56 -1.51
C ARG A 92 0.85 19.88 -1.77
N GLY A 93 0.65 20.68 -0.72
CA GLY A 93 -0.01 22.01 -0.74
C GLY A 93 -1.03 22.19 0.40
N GLY A 94 -1.08 23.38 1.01
CA GLY A 94 -2.11 23.96 1.92
C GLY A 94 -2.53 23.23 3.20
N GLY A 95 -2.67 21.90 3.16
CA GLY A 95 -3.20 21.05 4.24
C GLY A 95 -2.92 19.56 4.00
N GLY A 96 -1.78 19.27 3.36
CA GLY A 96 -1.37 17.98 2.77
C GLY A 96 -2.12 16.72 3.26
N HIS A 97 -2.86 16.11 2.34
CA HIS A 97 -3.57 14.86 2.54
C HIS A 97 -2.81 13.67 1.97
N VAL A 98 -3.18 12.49 2.46
CA VAL A 98 -2.74 11.19 1.97
C VAL A 98 -3.98 10.44 1.53
N GLN A 99 -4.02 10.04 0.27
CA GLN A 99 -5.03 9.13 -0.26
C GLN A 99 -4.52 7.70 -0.10
N ILE A 100 -5.38 6.84 0.44
CA ILE A 100 -5.12 5.41 0.63
C ILE A 100 -6.19 4.67 -0.15
N LYS A 101 -5.76 3.85 -1.11
CA LYS A 101 -6.63 2.99 -1.91
C LYS A 101 -6.33 1.54 -1.58
N GLN A 102 -7.34 0.81 -1.11
CA GLN A 102 -7.29 -0.64 -1.05
C GLN A 102 -7.68 -1.21 -2.41
N LEU A 103 -6.85 -2.11 -2.91
CA LEU A 103 -7.10 -2.74 -4.19
C LEU A 103 -8.14 -3.85 -4.00
N VAL A 104 -9.37 -3.62 -4.46
CA VAL A 104 -10.42 -4.65 -4.51
C VAL A 104 -10.41 -5.29 -5.88
N PHE A 105 -9.82 -6.47 -5.96
CA PHE A 105 -9.85 -7.27 -7.17
C PHE A 105 -11.01 -8.25 -7.08
N GLU A 106 -12.18 -7.86 -7.60
CA GLU A 106 -13.32 -8.80 -7.60
C GLU A 106 -13.08 -10.01 -8.53
N GLU A 107 -12.23 -9.93 -9.57
CA GLU A 107 -11.86 -11.12 -10.37
C GLU A 107 -10.39 -11.18 -10.87
N LYS A 108 -9.55 -10.19 -10.54
CA LYS A 108 -8.10 -10.15 -10.87
C LYS A 108 -7.09 -10.54 -9.77
N PRO A 109 -7.42 -11.08 -8.57
CA PRO A 109 -6.43 -11.35 -7.54
C PRO A 109 -5.45 -12.46 -7.94
N LYS A 110 -5.87 -13.37 -8.83
CA LYS A 110 -4.98 -14.40 -9.39
C LYS A 110 -3.85 -13.80 -10.21
N LEU A 111 -4.11 -12.78 -11.03
CA LEU A 111 -3.09 -12.25 -11.93
C LEU A 111 -1.99 -11.51 -11.15
N LEU A 112 -2.35 -10.74 -10.12
CA LEU A 112 -1.37 -10.06 -9.28
C LEU A 112 -0.63 -10.99 -8.33
N ASN A 113 -1.28 -12.04 -7.82
CA ASN A 113 -0.60 -13.07 -7.07
C ASN A 113 0.38 -13.84 -7.96
N ILE A 114 -0.03 -14.20 -9.18
CA ILE A 114 0.85 -14.83 -10.19
C ILE A 114 2.01 -13.88 -10.54
N ILE A 115 1.77 -12.59 -10.74
CA ILE A 115 2.82 -11.60 -11.03
C ILE A 115 3.78 -11.46 -9.85
N ASN A 116 3.25 -11.43 -8.62
CA ASN A 116 4.08 -11.38 -7.41
C ASN A 116 4.92 -12.65 -7.22
N GLU A 117 4.36 -13.82 -7.53
CA GLU A 117 5.06 -15.11 -7.50
C GLU A 117 6.10 -15.23 -8.62
N GLN A 118 5.78 -14.80 -9.84
CA GLN A 118 6.67 -14.88 -11.01
C GLN A 118 7.81 -13.88 -10.94
N ILE A 119 7.61 -12.69 -10.36
CA ILE A 119 8.66 -11.68 -10.19
C ILE A 119 9.46 -11.91 -8.90
N GLY A 120 8.84 -12.40 -7.83
CA GLY A 120 9.52 -12.61 -6.55
C GLY A 120 10.08 -11.32 -5.93
N ALA A 121 11.14 -11.44 -5.14
CA ALA A 121 11.82 -10.30 -4.51
C ALA A 121 12.90 -9.67 -5.42
N GLU A 122 13.40 -10.43 -6.38
CA GLU A 122 14.50 -10.09 -7.29
C GLU A 122 14.19 -10.68 -8.66
N ILE A 123 14.46 -9.91 -9.71
CA ILE A 123 14.35 -10.39 -11.09
C ILE A 123 15.50 -9.82 -11.93
N SER A 124 16.19 -10.70 -12.63
CA SER A 124 17.27 -10.27 -13.52
C SER A 124 16.71 -9.52 -14.73
N LYS A 125 17.54 -8.73 -15.41
CA LYS A 125 17.15 -8.02 -16.63
C LYS A 125 16.53 -8.96 -17.67
N VAL A 126 17.19 -10.10 -17.91
CA VAL A 126 16.76 -11.10 -18.88
C VAL A 126 15.41 -11.71 -18.51
N GLN A 127 15.21 -12.04 -17.23
CA GLN A 127 13.92 -12.57 -16.76
C GLN A 127 12.81 -11.53 -16.88
N GLY A 128 13.07 -10.28 -16.50
CA GLY A 128 12.12 -9.17 -16.60
C GLY A 128 11.73 -8.86 -18.05
N GLU A 129 12.70 -8.81 -18.96
CA GLU A 129 12.43 -8.64 -20.39
C GLU A 129 11.62 -9.78 -20.99
N ARG A 130 11.91 -11.04 -20.61
CA ARG A 130 11.12 -12.20 -21.06
C ARG A 130 9.67 -12.11 -20.59
N LEU A 131 9.45 -11.74 -19.33
CA LEU A 131 8.11 -11.56 -18.77
C LEU A 131 7.32 -10.49 -19.56
N ILE A 132 7.91 -9.31 -19.70
CA ILE A 132 7.28 -8.17 -20.38
C ILE A 132 7.05 -8.44 -21.87
N ARG A 133 7.96 -9.16 -22.53
CA ARG A 133 7.78 -9.64 -23.90
C ARG A 133 6.58 -10.58 -24.00
N SER A 134 6.43 -11.54 -23.09
CA SER A 134 5.27 -12.44 -23.10
C SER A 134 3.94 -11.68 -22.93
N LEU A 135 3.90 -10.64 -22.09
CA LEU A 135 2.72 -9.80 -21.95
C LEU A 135 2.39 -9.03 -23.24
N TYR A 136 3.40 -8.53 -23.94
CA TYR A 136 3.23 -7.87 -25.24
C TYR A 136 2.72 -8.85 -26.31
N GLU A 137 3.33 -10.03 -26.42
CA GLU A 137 2.95 -11.07 -27.38
C GLU A 137 1.51 -11.57 -27.14
N LYS A 138 1.06 -11.57 -25.89
CA LYS A 138 -0.33 -11.90 -25.50
C LYS A 138 -1.30 -10.74 -25.67
N GLY A 139 -0.85 -9.56 -26.12
CA GLY A 139 -1.69 -8.38 -26.30
C GLY A 139 -2.18 -7.73 -25.00
N ILE A 140 -1.58 -8.08 -23.85
CA ILE A 140 -1.93 -7.52 -22.54
C ILE A 140 -1.40 -6.09 -22.41
N ILE A 141 -0.26 -5.81 -23.06
CA ILE A 141 0.35 -4.47 -23.13
C ILE A 141 0.63 -4.11 -24.58
N THR A 142 0.64 -2.80 -24.86
CA THR A 142 1.00 -2.24 -26.16
C THR A 142 2.51 -2.26 -26.38
N LEU A 143 2.94 -2.12 -27.65
CA LEU A 143 4.36 -1.98 -28.00
C LEU A 143 5.01 -0.76 -27.31
N ARG A 144 4.23 0.31 -27.11
CA ARG A 144 4.70 1.51 -26.41
C ARG A 144 5.00 1.22 -24.94
N GLU A 145 4.09 0.55 -24.24
CA GLU A 145 4.29 0.15 -22.84
C GLU A 145 5.44 -0.83 -22.70
N PHE A 146 5.53 -1.84 -23.58
CA PHE A 146 6.68 -2.76 -23.64
C PHE A 146 8.00 -2.00 -23.67
N LYS A 147 8.16 -1.05 -24.61
CA LYS A 147 9.39 -0.26 -24.76
C LYS A 147 9.69 0.62 -23.54
N ILE A 148 8.67 1.26 -22.96
CA ILE A 148 8.82 2.09 -21.76
C ILE A 148 9.28 1.24 -20.58
N ILE A 149 8.66 0.09 -20.36
CA ILE A 149 9.01 -0.81 -19.26
C ILE A 149 10.43 -1.35 -19.46
N SER A 150 10.78 -1.82 -20.67
CA SER A 150 12.13 -2.29 -20.97
C SER A 150 13.19 -1.21 -20.70
N ALA A 151 12.95 0.03 -21.11
CA ALA A 151 13.87 1.13 -20.84
C ALA A 151 14.03 1.40 -19.33
N ALA A 152 12.94 1.36 -18.56
CA ALA A 152 12.97 1.56 -17.11
C ALA A 152 13.71 0.45 -16.34
N MET A 153 13.78 -0.75 -16.91
CA MET A 153 14.47 -1.91 -16.32
C MET A 153 15.94 -2.04 -16.73
N ASP A 154 16.41 -1.21 -17.65
CA ASP A 154 17.76 -1.32 -18.20
C ASP A 154 18.82 -1.07 -17.12
N ASP A 155 19.97 -1.74 -17.23
CA ASP A 155 21.06 -1.58 -16.27
C ASP A 155 21.66 -0.17 -16.25
N ASN A 156 21.51 0.58 -17.36
CA ASN A 156 21.90 1.98 -17.46
C ASN A 156 20.88 2.91 -16.78
N ALA A 157 19.60 2.52 -16.74
CA ALA A 157 18.55 3.28 -16.06
C ALA A 157 18.63 3.09 -14.53
N ILE A 158 19.02 1.90 -14.07
CA ILE A 158 19.15 1.57 -12.65
C ILE A 158 20.60 1.79 -12.19
N ILE A 159 20.88 2.99 -11.70
CA ILE A 159 22.16 3.33 -11.07
C ILE A 159 22.09 2.99 -9.58
N SER A 160 22.89 2.03 -9.15
CA SER A 160 23.00 1.64 -7.75
C SER A 160 24.45 1.31 -7.41
N PRO A 161 25.01 1.86 -6.32
CA PRO A 161 26.36 1.53 -5.84
C PRO A 161 26.43 0.12 -5.22
N LEU A 162 25.27 -0.49 -4.95
CA LEU A 162 25.13 -1.84 -4.40
C LEU A 162 24.58 -2.80 -5.47
N ASN A 163 24.88 -4.10 -5.34
CA ASN A 163 24.36 -5.18 -6.19
C ASN A 163 22.88 -5.50 -5.90
N ILE A 164 22.01 -4.48 -5.95
CA ILE A 164 20.56 -4.57 -5.66
C ILE A 164 19.69 -4.23 -6.88
N LYS A 165 20.29 -4.13 -8.07
CA LYS A 165 19.58 -3.76 -9.31
C LYS A 165 18.38 -4.66 -9.58
N ASP A 166 18.51 -5.96 -9.31
CA ASP A 166 17.45 -6.95 -9.52
C ASP A 166 16.27 -6.77 -8.55
N ARG A 167 16.52 -6.32 -7.31
CA ARG A 167 15.45 -5.92 -6.37
C ARG A 167 14.72 -4.68 -6.85
N ILE A 168 15.48 -3.69 -7.34
CA ILE A 168 14.90 -2.45 -7.86
C ILE A 168 14.03 -2.77 -9.08
N ARG A 169 14.53 -3.60 -10.00
CA ARG A 169 13.80 -4.06 -11.18
C ARG A 169 12.51 -4.79 -10.82
N ALA A 170 12.56 -5.70 -9.85
CA ALA A 170 11.38 -6.40 -9.35
C ALA A 170 10.32 -5.42 -8.82
N ARG A 171 10.73 -4.38 -8.09
CA ARG A 171 9.83 -3.34 -7.60
C ARG A 171 9.25 -2.50 -8.74
N ILE A 172 10.07 -2.09 -9.72
CA ILE A 172 9.60 -1.33 -10.89
C ILE A 172 8.51 -2.13 -11.62
N LEU A 173 8.78 -3.39 -11.96
CA LEU A 173 7.84 -4.25 -12.68
C LEU A 173 6.51 -4.41 -11.95
N LYS A 174 6.54 -4.71 -10.65
CA LYS A 174 5.31 -4.87 -9.85
C LYS A 174 4.46 -3.61 -9.86
N ASN A 175 5.07 -2.44 -9.72
CA ASN A 175 4.34 -1.17 -9.73
C ASN A 175 3.74 -0.89 -11.11
N VAL A 176 4.51 -1.05 -12.20
CA VAL A 176 4.00 -0.77 -13.54
C VAL A 176 2.88 -1.73 -13.93
N LEU A 177 3.02 -3.02 -13.66
CA LEU A 177 1.98 -4.00 -13.99
C LEU A 177 0.69 -3.75 -13.22
N ILE A 178 0.75 -3.25 -11.99
CA ILE A 178 -0.46 -2.85 -11.26
C ILE A 178 -1.18 -1.71 -11.96
N VAL A 179 -0.46 -0.69 -12.43
CA VAL A 179 -1.06 0.45 -13.14
C VAL A 179 -1.70 0.00 -14.45
N ILE A 180 -1.02 -0.88 -15.19
CA ILE A 180 -1.51 -1.39 -16.48
C ILE A 180 -2.72 -2.31 -16.32
N LEU A 181 -2.77 -3.10 -15.25
CA LEU A 181 -3.78 -4.14 -15.06
C LEU A 181 -4.98 -3.67 -14.23
N GLN A 182 -5.03 -2.42 -13.81
CA GLN A 182 -6.23 -1.78 -13.26
C GLN A 182 -7.29 -1.67 -14.36
#